data_AF-A0A7X3V513-F1
#
_entry.id   AF-A0A7X3V513-F1
#
_cell.length_a   1.000
_cell.length_b   1.000
_cell.length_c   1.000
_cell.angle_alpha   90.00
_cell.angle_beta   90.00
_cell.angle_gamma   90.00
#
_symmetry.space_group_name_H-M   'P 1'
#
loop_
_entity.id
_entity.type
_entity.pdbx_description
1 polymer ?
#
loop_
_entity_poly.entity_id
_entity_poly.type
_entity_poly.pdbx_seq_one_letter_code
_entity_poly.pdbx_strand_id
1 'polypeptide(L)'
;MSYFGRSRSTPTDEQRKLTKVATKQTDSGATTGYEAELWAMADTLRGSMDAAEYKHVVLGLIFLKYISDAFEERREAVLAEWGEEAAEDRDEYIAENIFWVPPEARWARLKAEARQPTVGQTVDRAMAAIERDNPALKEVLPKDYARPALDKQRL
;
A
#
# COMPACT_ATOMS: atom_id res chain seq x y z
N MET A 1 -46.69 -0.16 -77.17
CA MET A 1 -48.04 -0.41 -76.62
C MET A 1 -48.17 -1.91 -76.42
N SER A 2 -48.71 -2.34 -75.28
CA SER A 2 -48.84 -3.72 -74.78
C SER A 2 -47.62 -4.32 -74.09
N TYR A 3 -47.74 -5.12 -73.03
CA TYR A 3 -48.62 -5.24 -71.86
C TYR A 3 -48.05 -6.48 -71.14
N PHE A 4 -47.78 -6.37 -69.83
CA PHE A 4 -47.83 -7.44 -68.82
C PHE A 4 -47.20 -8.83 -69.05
N GLY A 5 -46.43 -9.29 -68.05
CA GLY A 5 -46.12 -10.71 -67.89
C GLY A 5 -45.12 -11.03 -66.78
N ARG A 6 -45.38 -10.62 -65.53
CA ARG A 6 -44.63 -11.11 -64.36
C ARG A 6 -45.54 -12.10 -63.61
N SER A 7 -45.26 -13.39 -63.74
CA SER A 7 -45.83 -14.46 -62.90
C SER A 7 -44.76 -15.02 -61.97
N ARG A 8 -45.21 -15.45 -60.78
CA ARG A 8 -44.48 -15.53 -59.51
C ARG A 8 -43.81 -16.89 -59.29
N SER A 9 -42.73 -16.91 -58.49
CA SER A 9 -42.38 -18.02 -57.60
C SER A 9 -41.59 -17.45 -56.41
N THR A 10 -42.12 -17.59 -55.20
CA THR A 10 -41.47 -17.35 -53.88
C THR A 10 -40.62 -18.59 -53.50
N PRO A 11 -39.94 -18.72 -52.33
CA PRO A 11 -39.83 -17.83 -51.14
C PRO A 11 -38.40 -17.73 -50.53
N THR A 12 -38.31 -16.96 -49.44
CA THR A 12 -37.34 -17.10 -48.33
C THR A 12 -35.94 -16.48 -48.48
N ASP A 13 -35.82 -15.23 -48.05
CA ASP A 13 -34.63 -14.74 -47.32
C ASP A 13 -35.09 -13.84 -46.16
N GLU A 14 -36.10 -14.34 -45.45
CA GLU A 14 -36.43 -13.95 -44.09
C GLU A 14 -35.26 -14.37 -43.22
N GLN A 15 -34.32 -13.46 -42.92
CA GLN A 15 -33.62 -13.36 -41.63
C GLN A 15 -32.54 -12.25 -41.56
N ARG A 16 -32.77 -11.07 -42.16
CA ARG A 16 -31.89 -9.91 -41.93
C ARG A 16 -32.41 -8.96 -40.84
N LYS A 17 -32.87 -9.49 -39.71
CA LYS A 17 -33.08 -8.72 -38.48
C LYS A 17 -33.01 -9.66 -37.28
N LEU A 18 -31.87 -9.69 -36.59
CA LEU A 18 -31.81 -9.94 -35.15
C LEU A 18 -30.46 -9.42 -34.61
N THR A 19 -30.57 -8.55 -33.62
CA THR A 19 -29.61 -8.29 -32.54
C THR A 19 -28.21 -7.77 -32.92
N LYS A 20 -28.12 -6.43 -33.07
CA LYS A 20 -26.95 -5.71 -32.53
C LYS A 20 -27.02 -5.82 -31.00
N VAL A 21 -26.34 -6.82 -30.44
CA VAL A 21 -26.03 -6.83 -29.00
C VAL A 21 -25.00 -5.73 -28.79
N ALA A 22 -25.42 -4.63 -28.15
CA ALA A 22 -24.50 -3.65 -27.63
C ALA A 22 -23.60 -4.36 -26.60
N THR A 23 -22.32 -4.50 -26.93
CA THR A 23 -21.27 -4.80 -25.95
C THR A 23 -21.29 -3.69 -24.91
N LYS A 24 -21.94 -3.97 -23.78
CA LYS A 24 -21.83 -3.17 -22.56
C LYS A 24 -20.38 -3.35 -22.08
N GLN A 25 -19.54 -2.37 -22.35
CA GLN A 25 -18.22 -2.26 -21.75
C GLN A 25 -18.40 -2.29 -20.22
N THR A 26 -17.86 -3.32 -19.60
CA THR A 26 -17.68 -3.39 -18.15
C THR A 26 -16.60 -2.39 -17.77
N ASP A 27 -17.03 -1.23 -17.27
CA ASP A 27 -16.15 -0.24 -16.64
C ASP A 27 -15.36 -0.90 -15.50
N SER A 28 -14.12 -1.26 -15.79
CA SER A 28 -13.11 -1.67 -14.80
C SER A 28 -12.23 -0.46 -14.50
N GLY A 29 -12.85 0.67 -14.19
CA GLY A 29 -12.20 2.00 -14.21
C GLY A 29 -12.07 2.69 -12.85
N ALA A 30 -12.14 1.96 -11.74
CA ALA A 30 -11.97 2.55 -10.40
C ALA A 30 -10.51 2.58 -9.91
N THR A 31 -9.58 1.87 -10.56
CA THR A 31 -8.16 1.83 -10.16
C THR A 31 -7.25 2.72 -11.03
N THR A 32 -7.69 3.06 -12.25
CA THR A 32 -6.85 3.63 -13.32
C THR A 32 -6.44 5.11 -13.13
N GLY A 33 -6.88 5.76 -12.04
CA GLY A 33 -6.56 7.17 -11.74
C GLY A 33 -5.37 7.38 -10.80
N TYR A 34 -5.26 6.56 -9.75
CA TYR A 34 -4.23 6.73 -8.72
C TYR A 34 -2.94 5.99 -9.02
N GLU A 35 -2.98 4.96 -9.87
CA GLU A 35 -1.81 4.18 -10.27
C GLU A 35 -0.72 5.08 -10.85
N ALA A 36 -1.07 5.97 -11.78
CA ALA A 36 -0.11 6.88 -12.40
C ALA A 36 0.48 7.89 -11.41
N GLU A 37 -0.32 8.38 -10.47
CA GLU A 37 0.13 9.30 -9.42
C GLU A 37 1.07 8.59 -8.43
N LEU A 38 0.71 7.38 -7.98
CA LEU A 38 1.55 6.55 -7.12
C LEU A 38 2.86 6.16 -7.82
N TRP A 39 2.81 5.85 -9.12
CA TRP A 39 3.99 5.58 -9.93
C TRP A 39 4.89 6.81 -10.03
N ALA A 40 4.33 8.00 -10.27
CA ALA A 40 5.10 9.25 -10.33
C ALA A 40 5.70 9.65 -8.98
N MET A 41 4.96 9.45 -7.89
CA MET A 41 5.46 9.65 -6.52
C MET A 41 6.61 8.67 -6.21
N ALA A 42 6.45 7.40 -6.58
CA ALA A 42 7.48 6.37 -6.40
C ALA A 42 8.73 6.67 -7.24
N ASP A 43 8.59 7.15 -8.48
CA ASP A 43 9.73 7.56 -9.30
C ASP A 43 10.44 8.80 -8.73
N THR A 44 9.67 9.75 -8.19
CA THR A 44 10.23 10.94 -7.50
C THR A 44 11.00 10.52 -6.24
N LEU A 45 10.46 9.59 -5.46
CA LEU A 45 11.08 9.03 -4.25
C LEU A 45 12.31 8.17 -4.57
N ARG A 46 12.30 7.43 -5.68
CA ARG A 46 13.46 6.65 -6.14
C ARG A 46 14.63 7.56 -6.51
N GLY A 47 14.37 8.73 -7.09
CA GLY A 47 15.40 9.72 -7.39
C GLY A 47 16.57 9.12 -8.17
N SER A 48 17.78 9.15 -7.58
CA SER A 48 19.00 8.56 -8.15
C SER A 48 19.41 7.23 -7.50
N MET A 49 18.56 6.62 -6.69
CA MET A 49 18.85 5.38 -5.96
C MET A 49 18.72 4.16 -6.88
N ASP A 50 19.65 3.21 -6.75
CA ASP A 50 19.57 1.96 -7.49
C ASP A 50 18.33 1.16 -7.07
N ALA A 51 17.72 0.44 -8.01
CA ALA A 51 16.51 -0.33 -7.75
C ALA A 51 16.71 -1.40 -6.65
N ALA A 52 17.93 -1.93 -6.52
CA ALA A 52 18.27 -2.90 -5.47
C ALA A 52 18.28 -2.26 -4.07
N GLU A 53 18.55 -0.96 -3.95
CA GLU A 53 18.52 -0.24 -2.67
C GLU A 53 17.11 0.26 -2.35
N TYR A 54 16.40 0.78 -3.35
CA TYR A 54 15.04 1.32 -3.20
C TYR A 54 14.05 0.28 -2.64
N LYS A 55 14.16 -0.99 -3.09
CA LYS A 55 13.27 -2.06 -2.62
C LYS A 55 13.39 -2.30 -1.11
N HIS A 56 14.58 -2.20 -0.53
CA HIS A 56 14.79 -2.45 0.89
C HIS A 56 14.24 -1.30 1.74
N VAL A 57 14.46 -0.06 1.28
CA VAL A 57 13.94 1.15 1.93
C VAL A 57 12.41 1.12 1.96
N VAL A 58 11.77 0.93 0.79
CA VAL A 58 10.30 0.94 0.68
C VAL A 58 9.67 -0.24 1.41
N LEU A 59 10.20 -1.45 1.24
CA LEU A 59 9.66 -2.64 1.91
C LEU A 59 9.76 -2.51 3.43
N GLY A 60 10.88 -1.98 3.93
CA GLY A 60 11.04 -1.74 5.37
C GLY A 60 10.04 -0.70 5.90
N LEU A 61 9.79 0.39 5.16
CA LEU A 61 8.80 1.39 5.59
C LEU A 61 7.36 0.85 5.58
N ILE A 62 7.00 0.04 4.57
CA ILE A 62 5.70 -0.63 4.51
C ILE A 62 5.56 -1.59 5.70
N PHE A 63 6.60 -2.38 5.97
CA PHE A 63 6.63 -3.29 7.11
C PHE A 63 6.47 -2.53 8.44
N LEU A 64 7.21 -1.45 8.63
CA LEU A 64 7.12 -0.60 9.83
C LEU A 64 5.72 -0.03 10.03
N LYS A 65 5.08 0.43 8.95
CA LYS A 65 3.69 0.90 8.99
C LYS A 65 2.74 -0.23 9.39
N TYR A 66 2.89 -1.41 8.79
CA TYR A 66 2.05 -2.57 9.04
C TYR A 66 2.10 -2.99 10.52
N ILE A 67 3.29 -3.16 11.09
CA ILE A 67 3.41 -3.56 12.51
C ILE A 67 2.93 -2.47 13.46
N SER A 68 3.11 -1.19 13.09
CA SER A 68 2.62 -0.07 13.89
C SER A 68 1.09 -0.04 13.94
N ASP A 69 0.43 -0.35 12.84
CA ASP A 69 -1.03 -0.39 12.78
C ASP A 69 -1.60 -1.55 13.59
N ALA A 70 -1.04 -2.74 13.42
CA ALA A 70 -1.45 -3.92 14.19
C ALA A 70 -1.23 -3.70 15.71
N PHE A 71 -0.12 -3.09 16.08
CA PHE A 71 0.16 -2.71 17.47
C PHE A 71 -0.85 -1.70 18.00
N GLU A 72 -1.15 -0.63 17.27
CA GLU A 72 -2.07 0.41 17.75
C GLU A 72 -3.50 -0.13 17.88
N GLU A 73 -3.96 -0.95 16.93
CA GLU A 73 -5.27 -1.60 17.01
C GLU A 73 -5.39 -2.47 18.28
N ARG A 74 -4.37 -3.27 18.58
CA ARG A 74 -4.34 -4.06 19.83
C ARG A 74 -4.23 -3.17 21.06
N ARG A 75 -3.40 -2.13 21.03
CA ARG A 75 -3.22 -1.19 22.13
C ARG A 75 -4.53 -0.48 22.46
N GLU A 76 -5.31 -0.05 21.47
CA GLU A 76 -6.60 0.58 21.67
C GLU A 76 -7.60 -0.38 22.36
N ALA A 77 -7.63 -1.66 21.95
CA ALA A 77 -8.47 -2.67 22.57
C ALA A 77 -8.07 -2.94 24.03
N VAL A 78 -6.77 -3.16 24.28
CA VAL A 78 -6.21 -3.40 25.62
C VAL A 78 -6.43 -2.18 26.54
N LEU A 79 -6.22 -0.97 26.02
CA LEU A 79 -6.43 0.27 26.75
C LEU A 79 -7.90 0.44 27.17
N ALA A 80 -8.84 0.08 26.30
CA ALA A 80 -10.26 0.16 26.59
C ALA A 80 -10.72 -0.86 27.63
N GLU A 81 -10.10 -2.05 27.66
CA GLU A 81 -10.51 -3.15 28.54
C GLU A 81 -9.82 -3.13 29.91
N TRP A 82 -8.51 -2.89 29.93
CA TRP A 82 -7.65 -3.08 31.10
C TRP A 82 -6.84 -1.83 31.49
N GLY A 83 -6.87 -0.77 30.68
CA GLY A 83 -6.24 0.52 30.98
C GLY A 83 -4.77 0.62 30.55
N GLU A 84 -4.15 1.76 30.88
CA GLU A 84 -2.82 2.14 30.37
C GLU A 84 -1.69 1.19 30.81
N GLU A 85 -1.78 0.64 32.03
CA GLU A 85 -0.74 -0.28 32.55
C GLU A 85 -0.67 -1.57 31.72
N ALA A 86 -1.82 -2.15 31.38
CA ALA A 86 -1.90 -3.31 30.51
C ALA A 86 -1.54 -2.96 29.06
N ALA A 87 -1.91 -1.76 28.59
CA ALA A 87 -1.57 -1.29 27.24
C ALA A 87 -0.08 -1.07 27.01
N GLU A 88 0.73 -1.05 28.07
CA GLU A 88 2.18 -0.99 28.00
C GLU A 88 2.86 -2.32 28.43
N ASP A 89 2.07 -3.38 28.65
CA ASP A 89 2.57 -4.74 28.86
C ASP A 89 2.80 -5.45 27.52
N ARG A 90 4.00 -6.01 27.35
CA ARG A 90 4.40 -6.68 26.11
C ARG A 90 3.68 -8.00 25.89
N ASP A 91 3.30 -8.68 26.98
CA ASP A 91 2.72 -10.02 26.92
C ASP A 91 1.34 -10.01 26.22
N GLU A 92 0.63 -8.89 26.31
CA GLU A 92 -0.67 -8.66 25.64
C GLU A 92 -0.61 -8.65 24.10
N TYR A 93 0.58 -8.47 23.55
CA TYR A 93 0.84 -8.43 22.11
C TYR A 93 1.40 -9.75 21.61
N ILE A 94 2.31 -10.35 22.38
CA ILE A 94 2.94 -11.63 22.04
C ILE A 94 1.87 -12.73 21.92
N ALA A 95 0.86 -12.72 22.80
CA ALA A 95 -0.24 -13.69 22.77
C ALA A 95 -1.01 -13.70 21.43
N GLU A 96 -1.10 -12.54 20.77
CA GLU A 96 -1.79 -12.34 19.49
C GLU A 96 -0.83 -12.38 18.28
N ASN A 97 0.44 -12.74 18.49
CA ASN A 97 1.52 -12.66 17.48
C ASN A 97 1.73 -11.25 16.91
N ILE A 98 1.49 -10.23 17.73
CA ILE A 98 1.71 -8.83 17.39
C ILE A 98 3.08 -8.41 17.94
N PHE A 99 3.88 -7.79 17.08
CA PHE A 99 5.18 -7.26 17.50
C PHE A 99 4.99 -6.07 18.44
N TRP A 100 5.80 -6.02 19.49
CA TRP A 100 5.83 -4.89 20.39
C TRP A 100 6.45 -3.67 19.69
N VAL A 101 5.76 -2.53 19.71
CA VAL A 101 6.27 -1.28 19.12
C VAL A 101 6.54 -0.27 20.24
N PRO A 102 7.82 0.00 20.57
CA PRO A 102 8.16 0.91 21.65
C PRO A 102 7.74 2.35 21.30
N PRO A 103 7.51 3.23 22.30
CA PRO A 103 7.03 4.59 22.08
C PRO A 103 7.86 5.41 21.07
N GLU A 104 9.18 5.24 21.05
CA GLU A 104 10.08 5.89 20.09
C GLU A 104 9.91 5.42 18.64
N ALA A 105 9.30 4.26 18.42
CA ALA A 105 9.09 3.65 17.11
C ALA A 105 7.64 3.75 16.60
N ARG A 106 6.70 4.27 17.41
CA ARG A 106 5.29 4.40 17.03
C ARG A 106 5.13 5.31 15.80
N TRP A 107 4.26 4.89 14.87
CA TRP A 107 4.04 5.60 13.61
C TRP A 107 3.63 7.07 13.79
N ALA A 108 2.84 7.38 14.83
CA ALA A 108 2.44 8.76 15.15
C ALA A 108 3.66 9.69 15.32
N ARG A 109 4.72 9.21 15.99
CA ARG A 109 5.96 9.95 16.19
C ARG A 109 6.72 10.14 14.87
N LEU A 110 6.86 9.07 14.10
CA LEU A 110 7.54 9.10 12.80
C LEU A 110 6.86 10.08 11.84
N LYS A 111 5.54 10.06 11.79
CA LYS A 111 4.72 10.96 10.98
C LYS A 111 4.88 12.42 11.41
N ALA A 112 4.99 12.69 12.71
CA ALA A 112 5.22 14.04 13.24
C ALA A 112 6.61 14.58 12.87
N GLU A 113 7.63 13.72 12.82
CA GLU A 113 9.01 14.08 12.46
C GLU A 113 9.28 13.97 10.95
N ALA A 114 8.31 13.54 10.13
CA ALA A 114 8.52 13.17 8.73
C ALA A 114 9.09 14.27 7.81
N ARG A 115 8.84 15.55 8.15
CA ARG A 115 9.34 16.71 7.39
C ARG A 115 10.72 17.20 7.86
N GLN A 116 11.27 16.61 8.92
CA GLN A 116 12.55 17.02 9.45
C GLN A 116 13.67 16.40 8.61
N PRO A 117 14.79 17.12 8.38
CA PRO A 117 15.97 16.55 7.72
C PRO A 117 16.51 15.30 8.44
N THR A 118 16.24 15.19 9.74
CA THR A 118 16.66 14.07 10.59
C THR A 118 15.75 12.84 10.51
N VAL A 119 14.70 12.85 9.67
CA VAL A 119 13.71 11.74 9.60
C VAL A 119 14.37 10.38 9.36
N GLY A 120 15.42 10.30 8.53
CA GLY A 120 16.14 9.05 8.29
C GLY A 120 16.75 8.47 9.57
N GLN A 121 17.35 9.31 10.43
CA GLN A 121 17.89 8.89 11.72
C GLN A 121 16.80 8.50 12.72
N THR A 122 15.62 9.11 12.62
CA THR A 122 14.47 8.72 13.43
C THR A 122 13.96 7.34 13.01
N VAL A 123 13.86 7.06 11.71
CA VAL A 123 13.48 5.73 11.20
C VAL A 123 14.52 4.68 11.59
N ASP A 124 15.81 4.96 11.46
CA ASP A 124 16.89 4.04 11.86
C ASP A 124 16.80 3.67 13.35
N ARG A 125 16.57 4.67 14.23
CA ARG A 125 16.35 4.44 15.66
C ARG A 125 15.09 3.62 15.93
N ALA A 126 14.00 3.88 15.21
CA ALA A 126 12.76 3.12 15.35
C ALA A 126 12.95 1.64 14.99
N MET A 127 13.60 1.36 13.85
CA MET A 127 13.91 -0.01 13.42
C MET A 127 14.80 -0.73 14.44
N ALA A 128 15.85 -0.07 14.95
CA ALA A 128 16.72 -0.63 15.96
C ALA A 128 15.99 -0.91 17.29
N ALA A 129 15.08 -0.03 17.71
CA ALA A 129 14.28 -0.21 18.92
C ALA A 129 13.30 -1.39 18.77
N ILE A 130 12.66 -1.53 17.61
CA ILE A 130 11.79 -2.67 17.31
C ILE A 130 12.60 -3.97 17.33
N GLU A 131 13.78 -4.04 16.71
CA GLU A 131 14.60 -5.26 16.77
C GLU A 131 15.06 -5.61 18.18
N ARG A 132 15.40 -4.61 19.01
CA ARG A 132 15.81 -4.81 20.40
C ARG A 132 14.71 -5.52 21.19
N ASP A 133 13.47 -5.10 21.01
CA ASP A 133 12.34 -5.60 21.78
C ASP A 133 11.66 -6.83 21.16
N ASN A 134 11.99 -7.17 19.90
CA ASN A 134 11.41 -8.30 19.17
C ASN A 134 12.53 -9.21 18.60
N PRO A 135 12.94 -10.28 19.32
CA PRO A 135 14.04 -11.15 18.91
C PRO A 135 13.87 -11.78 17.51
N ALA A 136 12.62 -12.02 17.08
CA ALA A 136 12.31 -12.56 15.76
C ALA A 136 12.66 -11.62 14.59
N LEU A 137 12.85 -10.33 14.84
CA LEU A 137 13.16 -9.31 13.84
C LEU A 137 14.66 -8.96 13.77
N LYS A 138 15.50 -9.62 14.58
CA LYS A 138 16.94 -9.32 14.65
C LYS A 138 17.62 -9.51 13.29
N GLU A 139 18.32 -8.47 12.82
CA GLU A 139 18.99 -8.40 11.50
C GLU A 139 18.05 -8.48 10.29
N VAL A 140 16.74 -8.39 10.49
CA VAL A 140 15.75 -8.40 9.41
C VAL A 140 15.45 -6.98 8.93
N LEU A 141 15.51 -5.98 9.83
CA LEU A 141 15.10 -4.62 9.50
C LEU A 141 16.28 -3.81 8.95
N PRO A 142 16.08 -3.09 7.82
CA PRO A 142 17.08 -2.16 7.32
C PRO A 142 17.26 -0.99 8.30
N LYS A 143 18.51 -0.51 8.45
CA LYS A 143 18.89 0.58 9.39
C LYS A 143 19.74 1.65 8.69
N ASP A 144 19.47 1.84 7.40
CA ASP A 144 20.30 2.62 6.47
C ASP A 144 19.53 3.81 5.87
N TYR A 145 18.53 4.33 6.59
CA TYR A 145 17.64 5.40 6.14
C TYR A 145 18.27 6.80 6.21
N ALA A 146 19.26 7.01 7.09
CA ALA A 146 19.97 8.29 7.23
C ALA A 146 21.07 8.55 6.18
N ARG A 147 21.22 7.69 5.16
CA ARG A 147 22.33 7.82 4.19
C ARG A 147 22.18 9.09 3.32
N PRO A 148 23.28 9.79 2.98
CA PRO A 148 23.25 10.99 2.14
C PRO A 148 22.66 10.78 0.73
N ALA A 149 22.62 9.54 0.24
CA ALA A 149 21.97 9.19 -1.02
C ALA A 149 20.43 9.30 -0.94
N LEU A 150 19.86 9.15 0.26
CA LEU A 150 18.44 9.30 0.58
C LEU A 150 18.10 10.72 1.06
N ASP A 151 19.04 11.38 1.73
CA ASP A 151 18.86 12.74 2.22
C ASP A 151 19.05 13.77 1.10
N LYS A 152 17.97 14.03 0.36
CA LYS A 152 17.87 15.18 -0.55
C LYS A 152 16.52 15.85 -0.41
N GLN A 153 16.31 16.51 0.73
CA GLN A 153 15.67 17.84 0.84
C GLN A 153 14.48 18.16 -0.09
N ARG A 154 13.65 17.16 -0.42
CA ARG A 154 12.48 17.23 -1.32
C ARG A 154 11.50 16.10 -0.95
N LEU A 155 11.02 16.14 0.29
CA LEU A 155 9.72 15.57 0.68
C LEU A 155 8.74 16.73 0.87
#